data_AF-A0AA90ZDG6-F1
#
_entry.id   AF-A0AA90ZDG6-F1
#
_cell.length_a   1.000
_cell.length_b   1.000
_cell.length_c   1.000
_cell.angle_alpha   90.00
_cell.angle_beta   90.00
_cell.angle_gamma   90.00
#
_symmetry.space_group_name_H-M   'P 1'
#
loop_
_entity.id
_entity.type
_entity.pdbx_description
1 polymer ?
#
loop_
_entity_poly.entity_id
_entity_poly.type
_entity_poly.pdbx_seq_one_letter_code
_entity_poly.pdbx_strand_id
1 'polypeptide(L)'
;MYTKLPCPECGSENYHDLSFWIIQEIKAGKPSAHVDEVYAEDSVTAEQLAQSVIQELRPFMDDGMTTDEFCKLLKKYFGVASRYCCDLIQRMMIELDMYCPDHEHLYFVEA
;
A
#
# COMPACT_ATOMS: atom_id res chain seq x y z
N MET A 1 1.56 -5.94 -6.55
CA MET A 1 1.81 -4.55 -6.08
C MET A 1 0.49 -3.79 -6.14
N TYR A 2 0.03 -3.23 -5.02
CA TYR A 2 -1.20 -2.45 -5.02
C TYR A 2 -1.02 -1.06 -5.66
N THR A 3 -1.90 -0.75 -6.62
CA THR A 3 -2.07 0.59 -7.19
C THR A 3 -3.53 1.03 -7.12
N LYS A 4 -3.75 2.31 -6.89
CA LYS A 4 -5.09 2.90 -6.90
C LYS A 4 -5.48 3.30 -8.32
N LEU A 5 -6.60 2.79 -8.84
CA LEU A 5 -7.17 3.15 -10.14
C LEU A 5 -8.70 3.27 -10.02
N PRO A 6 -9.34 4.13 -10.83
CA PRO A 6 -10.80 4.18 -10.90
C PRO A 6 -11.33 2.94 -11.63
N CYS A 7 -12.40 2.34 -11.09
CA CYS A 7 -13.14 1.28 -11.75
C CYS A 7 -13.80 1.84 -13.02
N PRO A 8 -13.59 1.23 -14.21
CA PRO A 8 -14.15 1.74 -15.46
C PRO A 8 -15.68 1.67 -15.52
N GLU A 9 -16.30 0.77 -14.75
CA GLU A 9 -17.75 0.56 -14.75
C GLU A 9 -18.50 1.53 -13.82
N CYS A 10 -18.00 1.74 -12.60
CA CYS A 10 -18.71 2.53 -11.58
C CYS A 10 -17.96 3.79 -11.13
N GLY A 11 -16.72 4.01 -11.59
CA GLY A 11 -15.89 5.17 -11.23
C GLY A 11 -15.33 5.15 -9.81
N SER A 12 -15.62 4.13 -9.00
CA SER A 12 -15.07 4.03 -7.64
C SER A 12 -13.57 3.81 -7.66
N GLU A 13 -12.84 4.49 -6.78
CA GLU A 13 -11.40 4.27 -6.65
C GLU A 13 -11.11 3.01 -5.83
N ASN A 14 -10.49 2.01 -6.46
CA ASN A 14 -10.12 0.75 -5.82
C ASN A 14 -8.60 0.54 -5.87
N TYR A 15 -8.10 -0.26 -4.95
CA TYR A 15 -6.73 -0.77 -4.98
C TYR A 15 -6.72 -2.07 -5.77
N HIS A 16 -5.90 -2.12 -6.81
CA HIS A 16 -5.70 -3.29 -7.65
C HIS A 16 -4.34 -3.90 -7.35
N ASP A 17 -4.32 -5.18 -7.01
CA ASP A 17 -3.07 -5.92 -6.90
C ASP A 17 -2.57 -6.26 -8.30
N LEU A 18 -1.55 -5.54 -8.75
CA LEU A 18 -0.95 -5.76 -10.06
C LEU A 18 0.23 -6.72 -9.96
N SER A 19 0.17 -7.74 -10.80
CA SER A 19 1.29 -8.63 -11.09
C SER A 19 1.87 -8.31 -12.46
N PHE A 20 3.19 -8.44 -12.55
CA PHE A 20 3.97 -8.12 -13.73
C PHE A 20 4.73 -9.36 -14.17
N TRP A 21 4.58 -9.75 -15.43
CA TRP A 21 5.49 -10.71 -16.04
C TRP A 21 6.67 -9.95 -16.64
N ILE A 22 7.85 -10.12 -16.05
CA ILE A 22 9.07 -9.41 -16.42
C ILE A 22 10.02 -10.38 -17.13
N ILE A 23 10.34 -10.08 -18.39
CA ILE A 23 11.37 -10.79 -19.14
C ILE A 23 12.72 -10.09 -18.94
N GLN A 24 13.69 -10.84 -18.43
CA GLN A 24 15.08 -10.38 -18.30
C GLN A 24 15.89 -10.85 -19.52
N GLU A 25 16.64 -9.92 -20.11
CA GLU A 25 17.43 -10.17 -21.32
C GLU A 25 18.81 -9.54 -21.19
N ILE A 26 19.83 -10.16 -21.78
CA ILE A 26 21.16 -9.55 -21.93
C ILE A 26 21.29 -8.97 -23.34
N LYS A 27 21.32 -7.64 -23.46
CA LYS A 27 21.53 -6.93 -24.73
C LYS A 27 22.93 -6.34 -24.77
N ALA A 28 23.74 -6.75 -25.75
CA ALA A 28 25.13 -6.31 -25.90
C ALA A 28 25.97 -6.41 -24.60
N GLY A 29 25.80 -7.53 -23.87
CA GLY A 29 26.49 -7.78 -22.60
C GLY A 29 25.96 -6.99 -21.40
N LYS A 30 24.88 -6.20 -21.56
CA LYS A 30 24.25 -5.45 -20.48
C LYS A 30 22.90 -6.08 -20.09
N PRO A 31 22.60 -6.24 -18.80
CA PRO A 31 21.28 -6.68 -18.36
C PRO A 31 20.24 -5.61 -18.73
N SER A 32 19.13 -6.06 -19.26
CA SER A 32 17.94 -5.28 -19.58
C SER A 32 16.70 -6.07 -19.15
N ALA A 33 15.62 -5.39 -18.86
CA ALA A 33 14.35 -6.03 -18.55
C ALA A 33 13.22 -5.25 -19.20
N HIS A 34 12.17 -5.95 -19.60
CA HIS A 34 10.92 -5.32 -20.03
C HIS A 34 9.74 -6.04 -19.40
N VAL A 35 8.65 -5.30 -19.23
CA VAL A 35 7.35 -5.84 -18.83
C VAL A 35 6.70 -6.37 -20.09
N ASP A 36 6.33 -7.64 -20.07
CA ASP A 36 5.63 -8.28 -21.19
C ASP A 36 4.11 -8.25 -20.95
N GLU A 37 3.69 -8.65 -19.75
CA GLU A 37 2.27 -8.63 -19.36
C GLU A 37 2.04 -7.99 -17.99
N VAL A 38 0.89 -7.33 -17.86
CA VAL A 38 0.37 -6.78 -16.59
C VAL A 38 -1.06 -7.26 -16.41
N TYR A 39 -1.36 -7.84 -15.26
CA TYR A 39 -2.71 -8.26 -14.92
C TYR A 39 -3.04 -7.88 -13.47
N ALA A 40 -4.30 -7.57 -13.23
CA ALA A 40 -4.83 -7.39 -11.90
C ALA A 40 -5.25 -8.75 -11.35
N GLU A 41 -4.64 -9.16 -10.24
CA GLU A 41 -4.97 -10.42 -9.55
C GLU A 41 -6.22 -10.25 -8.68
N ASP A 42 -6.33 -9.10 -8.01
CA ASP A 42 -7.48 -8.77 -7.17
C ASP A 42 -7.76 -7.25 -7.20
N SER A 43 -8.97 -6.88 -6.80
CA SER A 43 -9.44 -5.51 -6.65
C SER A 43 -10.19 -5.34 -5.34
N VAL A 44 -9.66 -4.52 -4.45
CA VAL A 44 -10.20 -4.28 -3.11
C VAL A 44 -10.46 -2.80 -2.90
N THR A 45 -11.46 -2.47 -2.08
CA THR A 45 -11.68 -1.08 -1.67
C THR A 45 -10.60 -0.63 -0.67
N ALA A 46 -10.51 0.68 -0.43
CA ALA A 46 -9.61 1.21 0.60
C ALA A 46 -9.92 0.65 1.99
N GLU A 47 -11.21 0.43 2.30
CA GLU A 47 -11.68 -0.16 3.55
C GLU A 47 -11.21 -1.60 3.71
N GLN A 48 -11.39 -2.42 2.67
CA GLN A 48 -11.00 -3.82 2.70
C GLN A 48 -9.48 -3.97 2.85
N LEU A 49 -8.71 -3.18 2.08
CA LEU A 49 -7.26 -3.18 2.22
C LEU A 49 -6.82 -2.72 3.61
N ALA A 50 -7.41 -1.63 4.13
CA ALA A 50 -7.12 -1.16 5.48
C ALA A 50 -7.40 -2.24 6.54
N GLN A 51 -8.53 -2.94 6.45
CA GLN A 51 -8.85 -4.04 7.38
C GLN A 51 -7.80 -5.17 7.33
N SER A 52 -7.38 -5.61 6.14
CA SER A 52 -6.33 -6.61 5.99
C SER A 52 -5.01 -6.13 6.59
N VAL A 53 -4.64 -4.87 6.32
CA VAL A 53 -3.44 -4.24 6.88
C VAL A 53 -3.50 -4.19 8.41
N ILE A 54 -4.63 -3.79 9.00
CA ILE A 54 -4.79 -3.78 10.47
C ILE A 54 -4.58 -5.18 11.03
N GLN A 55 -5.24 -6.19 10.45
CA GLN A 55 -5.16 -7.55 10.96
C GLN A 55 -3.74 -8.11 10.94
N GLU A 56 -2.97 -7.84 9.88
CA GLU A 56 -1.61 -8.36 9.75
C GLU A 56 -0.56 -7.48 10.45
N LEU A 57 -0.70 -6.16 10.40
CA LEU A 57 0.34 -5.24 10.85
C LEU A 57 0.17 -4.76 12.28
N ARG A 58 -0.98 -4.95 12.93
CA ARG A 58 -1.22 -4.54 14.32
C ARG A 58 -0.11 -4.94 15.31
N PRO A 59 0.50 -6.15 15.24
CA PRO A 59 1.60 -6.52 16.13
C PRO A 59 2.89 -5.70 15.95
N PHE A 60 3.02 -4.96 14.84
CA PHE A 60 4.17 -4.11 14.53
C PHE A 60 3.88 -2.64 14.80
N MET A 61 2.65 -2.27 15.15
CA MET A 61 2.24 -0.88 15.36
C MET A 61 2.46 -0.48 16.81
N ASP A 62 3.31 0.50 17.02
CA ASP A 62 3.61 1.08 18.33
C ASP A 62 3.15 2.54 18.38
N ASP A 63 2.82 3.02 19.58
CA ASP A 63 2.47 4.43 19.81
C ASP A 63 3.71 5.31 19.56
N GLY A 64 3.57 6.31 18.68
CA GLY A 64 4.67 7.13 18.20
C GLY A 64 5.42 6.56 16.99
N MET A 65 4.93 5.51 16.34
CA MET A 65 5.48 5.03 15.05
C MET A 65 5.49 6.15 14.00
N THR A 66 6.54 6.25 13.20
CA THR A 66 6.58 7.25 12.12
C THR A 66 5.78 6.82 10.88
N THR A 67 5.27 7.78 10.11
CA THR A 67 4.61 7.52 8.83
C THR A 67 5.53 6.82 7.81
N ASP A 68 6.84 7.08 7.88
CA ASP A 68 7.83 6.44 7.01
C ASP A 68 8.06 4.98 7.39
N GLU A 69 8.16 4.66 8.69
CA GLU A 69 8.19 3.29 9.18
C GLU A 69 6.93 2.52 8.76
N PHE A 70 5.77 3.15 8.92
CA PHE A 70 4.53 2.51 8.50
C PHE A 70 4.48 2.27 6.99
N CYS A 71 4.88 3.25 6.17
CA CYS A 71 4.95 3.07 4.72
C CYS A 71 5.94 1.96 4.31
N LYS A 72 7.06 1.79 5.03
CA LYS A 72 7.97 0.66 4.81
C LYS A 72 7.31 -0.68 5.11
N LEU A 73 6.48 -0.79 6.16
CA LEU A 73 5.72 -2.00 6.45
C LEU A 73 4.68 -2.27 5.35
N LEU A 74 3.92 -1.26 4.93
CA LEU A 74 2.95 -1.38 3.83
C LEU A 74 3.60 -1.87 2.54
N LYS A 75 4.76 -1.31 2.20
CA LYS A 75 5.53 -1.74 1.03
C LYS A 75 6.07 -3.16 1.19
N LYS A 76 6.54 -3.53 2.37
CA LYS A 76 7.17 -4.84 2.62
C LYS A 76 6.16 -5.99 2.63
N TYR A 77 5.02 -5.81 3.28
CA TYR A 77 4.04 -6.88 3.48
C TYR A 77 2.94 -6.89 2.42
N PHE A 78 2.52 -5.72 1.95
CA PHE A 78 1.43 -5.59 0.98
C PHE A 78 1.90 -5.12 -0.40
N GLY A 79 3.15 -4.70 -0.56
CA GLY A 79 3.62 -4.18 -1.85
C GLY A 79 2.86 -2.94 -2.30
N VAL A 80 2.43 -2.07 -1.37
CA VAL A 80 1.78 -0.80 -1.70
C VAL A 80 2.78 0.15 -2.35
N ALA A 81 2.44 0.74 -3.49
CA ALA A 81 3.31 1.73 -4.13
C ALA A 81 3.40 3.00 -3.26
N SER A 82 4.59 3.55 -3.08
CA SER A 82 4.87 4.66 -2.14
C SER A 82 3.96 5.88 -2.32
N ARG A 83 3.52 6.18 -3.56
CA ARG A 83 2.61 7.29 -3.85
C ARG A 83 1.21 7.14 -3.21
N TYR A 84 0.84 5.93 -2.79
CA TYR A 84 -0.44 5.62 -2.15
C TYR A 84 -0.31 5.30 -0.66
N CYS A 85 0.91 5.35 -0.09
CA CYS A 85 1.10 5.10 1.34
C CYS A 85 0.30 6.10 2.19
N CYS A 86 0.37 7.39 1.88
CA CYS A 86 -0.29 8.43 2.68
C CYS A 86 -1.81 8.25 2.70
N ASP A 87 -2.43 7.96 1.55
CA ASP A 87 -3.88 7.71 1.45
C ASP A 87 -4.30 6.53 2.34
N LEU A 88 -3.52 5.44 2.32
CA LEU A 88 -3.81 4.26 3.12
C LEU A 88 -3.58 4.53 4.61
N ILE A 89 -2.50 5.24 4.97
CA ILE A 89 -2.23 5.65 6.36
C ILE A 89 -3.38 6.51 6.90
N GLN A 90 -3.89 7.47 6.12
CA GLN A 90 -5.04 8.28 6.54
C GLN A 90 -6.28 7.42 6.80
N ARG A 91 -6.54 6.41 5.95
CA ARG A 91 -7.65 5.48 6.20
C ARG A 91 -7.42 4.69 7.49
N MET A 92 -6.22 4.18 7.69
CA MET A 92 -5.84 3.42 8.89
C MET A 92 -5.98 4.25 10.17
N MET A 93 -5.62 5.54 10.12
CA MET A 93 -5.78 6.44 11.26
C MET A 93 -7.24 6.56 11.70
N ILE A 94 -8.18 6.57 10.74
CA ILE A 94 -9.61 6.60 11.06
C ILE A 94 -10.06 5.26 11.66
N GLU A 95 -9.64 4.14 11.08
CA GLU A 95 -10.07 2.80 11.52
C GLU A 95 -9.48 2.37 12.88
N LEU A 96 -8.32 2.93 13.26
CA LEU A 96 -7.61 2.59 14.50
C LEU A 96 -7.71 3.68 15.58
N ASP A 97 -8.51 4.73 15.36
CA ASP A 97 -8.59 5.90 16.23
C ASP A 97 -7.19 6.46 16.53
N MET A 98 -6.45 6.86 15.48
CA MET A 98 -5.12 7.45 15.58
C MET A 98 -5.09 8.90 15.11
N TYR A 99 -4.09 9.64 15.57
CA TYR A 99 -3.84 11.02 15.17
C TYR A 99 -2.34 11.25 14.86
N CYS A 100 -2.06 12.30 14.09
CA CYS A 100 -0.71 12.66 13.63
C CYS A 100 -0.52 14.18 13.75
N PRO A 101 -0.09 14.68 14.92
CA PRO A 101 -0.08 16.12 15.22
C PRO A 101 1.04 16.88 14.51
N ASP A 102 2.12 16.19 14.15
CA ASP A 102 3.35 16.75 13.59
C ASP A 102 3.60 16.31 12.14
N HIS A 103 2.64 15.61 11.53
CA HIS A 103 2.74 15.00 10.20
C HIS A 103 3.83 13.93 10.06
N GLU A 104 4.40 13.45 11.17
CA GLU A 104 5.50 12.48 11.18
C GLU A 104 5.21 11.27 12.05
N HIS A 105 4.66 11.45 13.26
CA HIS A 105 4.43 10.39 14.24
C HIS A 105 2.94 10.09 14.38
N LEU A 106 2.62 8.80 14.49
CA LEU A 106 1.28 8.26 14.61
C LEU A 106 1.03 7.82 16.05
N TYR A 107 -0.04 8.36 16.64
CA TYR A 107 -0.41 8.09 18.04
C TYR A 107 -1.81 7.52 18.13
N PHE A 108 -2.03 6.58 19.05
CA PHE A 108 -3.37 6.08 19.37
C PHE A 108 -4.10 7.06 20.29
N VAL A 109 -5.41 7.21 20.09
CA VAL A 109 -6.26 7.92 21.05
C VAL A 109 -6.41 7.03 22.29
N GLU A 110 -5.98 7.52 23.46
CA GLU A 110 -6.21 6.83 24.73
C GLU A 110 -7.73 6.76 25.03
N ALA A 111 -8.20 5.58 25.43
CA ALA A 111 -9.60 5.32 25.76
C ALA A 111 -9.98 5.76 27.18
#